data_AF-A0A350RKA1-F1
#
_entry.id   AF-A0A350RKA1-F1
#
_cell.length_a   1.000
_cell.length_b   1.000
_cell.length_c   1.000
_cell.angle_alpha   90.00
_cell.angle_beta   90.00
_cell.angle_gamma   90.00
#
_symmetry.space_group_name_H-M   'P 1'
#
loop_
_entity.id
_entity.type
_entity.pdbx_description
1 polymer ?
#
loop_
_entity_poly.entity_id
_entity_poly.type
_entity_poly.pdbx_seq_one_letter_code
_entity_poly.pdbx_strand_id
1 'polypeptide(L)'
;MNKKRKNSRTRRLSESGAPSETEKAAREFWHGPTVLPDGPLKVQVTEDAAAVIRSLGEPPLNGQEELASHYFDAIYQRSVALASALAAAAELVGDEEDEPVR
;
A
#
# COMPACT_ATOMS: atom_id res chain seq x y z
N MET A 1 -24.21 57.29 33.23
CA MET A 1 -23.36 57.10 32.04
C MET A 1 -23.06 55.61 31.86
N ASN A 2 -23.67 54.97 30.84
CA ASN A 2 -23.67 53.52 30.65
C ASN A 2 -22.36 53.01 30.04
N LYS A 3 -21.64 52.13 30.76
CA LYS A 3 -20.51 51.36 30.21
C LYS A 3 -21.07 50.14 29.45
N LYS A 4 -21.12 50.23 28.12
CA LYS A 4 -21.43 49.09 27.22
C LYS A 4 -20.35 48.02 27.38
N ARG A 5 -20.68 46.89 28.02
CA ARG A 5 -19.83 45.70 28.08
C ARG A 5 -19.83 45.05 26.68
N LYS A 6 -18.66 44.90 26.07
CA LYS A 6 -18.48 44.18 24.80
C LYS A 6 -18.56 42.69 25.11
N ASN A 7 -19.62 42.03 24.64
CA ASN A 7 -19.75 40.58 24.75
C ASN A 7 -18.68 39.90 23.88
N SER A 8 -17.82 39.12 24.52
CA SER A 8 -16.87 38.22 23.89
C SER A 8 -17.63 37.15 23.11
N ARG A 9 -17.84 37.38 21.81
CA ARG A 9 -18.27 36.33 20.88
C ARG A 9 -17.10 35.37 20.71
N THR A 10 -17.12 34.28 21.47
CA THR A 10 -16.30 33.11 21.20
C THR A 10 -16.66 32.63 19.81
N ARG A 11 -15.70 32.74 18.89
CA ARG A 11 -15.82 32.27 17.52
C ARG A 11 -15.87 30.74 17.62
N ARG A 12 -17.09 30.18 17.62
CA ARG A 12 -17.28 28.73 17.46
C ARG A 12 -16.65 28.37 16.12
N LEU A 13 -15.52 27.66 16.17
CA LEU A 13 -14.97 26.97 15.01
C LEU A 13 -16.05 25.99 14.55
N SER A 14 -16.84 26.43 13.58
CA SER A 14 -17.78 25.57 12.89
C SER A 14 -16.95 24.83 11.85
N GLU A 15 -16.98 23.52 11.93
CA GLU A 15 -16.31 22.56 11.04
C GLU A 15 -16.95 22.50 9.64
N SER A 16 -17.36 23.67 9.13
CA SER A 16 -18.05 23.80 7.85
C SER A 16 -17.68 25.15 7.21
N GLY A 17 -16.38 25.42 7.13
CA GLY A 17 -15.85 26.47 6.26
C GLY A 17 -15.62 25.89 4.87
N ALA A 18 -16.04 26.61 3.82
CA ALA A 18 -15.66 26.25 2.46
C ALA A 18 -14.13 26.17 2.36
N PRO A 19 -13.57 25.19 1.62
CA PRO A 19 -12.13 25.04 1.53
C PRO A 19 -11.50 26.31 0.95
N SER A 20 -10.37 26.70 1.54
CA SER A 20 -9.63 27.87 1.10
C SER A 20 -9.16 27.71 -0.35
N GLU A 21 -8.93 28.83 -1.03
CA GLU A 21 -8.44 28.81 -2.42
C GLU A 21 -7.11 28.06 -2.55
N THR A 22 -6.27 28.13 -1.51
CA THR A 22 -5.01 27.36 -1.40
C THR A 22 -5.24 25.86 -1.25
N GLU A 23 -6.25 25.43 -0.51
CA GLU A 23 -6.61 24.00 -0.40
C GLU A 23 -7.15 23.46 -1.72
N LYS A 24 -7.91 24.27 -2.46
CA LYS A 24 -8.39 23.91 -3.80
C LYS A 24 -7.24 23.77 -4.78
N ALA A 25 -6.33 24.75 -4.82
CA ALA A 25 -5.16 24.71 -5.69
C ALA A 25 -4.23 23.54 -5.35
N ALA A 26 -4.01 23.24 -4.06
CA ALA A 26 -3.24 22.08 -3.63
C ALA A 26 -3.90 20.77 -4.03
N ARG A 27 -5.22 20.67 -3.88
CA ARG A 27 -5.97 19.47 -4.27
C ARG A 27 -5.94 19.26 -5.78
N GLU A 28 -6.12 20.33 -6.56
CA GLU A 28 -6.01 20.31 -8.02
C GLU A 28 -4.61 19.92 -8.48
N PHE A 29 -3.57 20.41 -7.79
CA PHE A 29 -2.17 20.07 -8.09
C PHE A 29 -1.82 18.60 -7.83
N TRP A 30 -2.23 18.03 -6.69
CA TRP A 30 -1.87 16.66 -6.31
C TRP A 30 -2.78 15.57 -6.86
N HIS A 31 -4.07 15.86 -7.07
CA HIS A 31 -5.03 14.87 -7.54
C HIS A 31 -5.39 15.03 -9.02
N GLY A 32 -5.10 16.20 -9.62
CA GLY A 32 -5.45 16.49 -11.00
C GLY A 32 -6.97 16.45 -11.27
N PRO A 33 -7.38 16.63 -12.53
CA PRO A 33 -8.78 16.51 -12.95
C PRO A 33 -9.24 15.05 -13.11
N THR A 34 -8.31 14.09 -13.08
CA THR A 34 -8.59 12.67 -13.28
C THR A 34 -8.92 12.01 -11.95
N VAL A 35 -10.01 11.24 -11.93
CA VAL A 35 -10.31 10.34 -10.80
C VAL A 35 -9.11 9.41 -10.61
N LEU A 36 -8.67 9.20 -9.36
CA LEU A 36 -7.64 8.21 -9.07
C LEU A 36 -8.10 6.84 -9.59
N PRO A 37 -7.20 6.03 -10.17
CA PRO A 37 -7.54 4.66 -10.50
C PRO A 37 -7.97 3.91 -9.23
N ASP A 38 -8.80 2.90 -9.39
CA ASP A 38 -9.16 1.99 -8.30
C ASP A 38 -7.88 1.45 -7.64
N GLY A 39 -7.96 1.25 -6.32
CA GLY A 39 -6.84 0.72 -5.55
C GLY A 39 -6.39 -0.64 -6.09
N PRO A 40 -5.11 -1.01 -5.88
CA PRO A 40 -4.61 -2.31 -6.30
C PRO A 40 -5.41 -3.44 -5.65
N LEU A 41 -5.57 -4.54 -6.38
CA LEU A 41 -6.15 -5.77 -5.86
C LEU A 41 -5.32 -6.29 -4.68
N LYS A 42 -5.98 -6.97 -3.75
CA LYS A 42 -5.29 -7.66 -2.66
C LYS A 42 -4.36 -8.74 -3.21
N VAL A 43 -3.24 -8.94 -2.53
CA VAL A 43 -2.18 -9.88 -2.87
C VAL A 43 -2.33 -11.13 -2.02
N GLN A 44 -2.30 -12.29 -2.68
CA GLN A 44 -2.25 -13.60 -2.02
C GLN A 44 -0.79 -13.96 -1.69
N VAL A 45 -0.54 -14.36 -0.45
CA VAL A 45 0.81 -14.74 0.01
C VAL A 45 1.01 -16.23 -0.23
N THR A 46 2.04 -16.59 -1.01
CA THR A 46 2.36 -18.00 -1.29
C THR A 46 2.93 -18.70 -0.04
N GLU A 47 2.55 -19.96 0.17
CA GLU A 47 3.13 -20.80 1.23
C GLU A 47 4.54 -21.28 0.87
N ASP A 48 4.81 -21.48 -0.42
CA ASP A 48 6.09 -21.98 -0.92
C ASP A 48 6.71 -21.00 -1.92
N ALA A 49 7.63 -20.17 -1.41
CA ALA A 49 8.25 -19.07 -2.15
C ALA A 49 9.11 -19.52 -3.34
N ALA A 50 9.69 -20.72 -3.27
CA ALA A 50 10.65 -21.21 -4.27
C ALA A 50 10.09 -22.36 -5.13
N ALA A 51 8.82 -22.74 -4.96
CA ALA A 51 8.16 -23.79 -5.75
C ALA A 51 8.35 -23.61 -7.26
N VAL A 52 8.11 -22.39 -7.76
CA VAL A 52 8.21 -22.09 -9.20
C VAL A 52 9.62 -22.31 -9.70
N ILE A 53 10.63 -21.82 -8.97
CA ILE A 53 12.03 -21.93 -9.41
C ILE A 53 12.51 -23.36 -9.36
N ARG A 54 12.15 -24.13 -8.32
CA ARG A 54 12.45 -25.57 -8.28
C ARG A 54 11.79 -26.34 -9.41
N SER A 55 10.61 -25.91 -9.88
CA SER A 55 9.91 -26.56 -11.00
C SER A 55 10.60 -26.37 -12.36
N LEU A 56 11.48 -25.35 -12.48
CA LEU A 56 12.23 -25.09 -13.71
C LEU A 56 13.44 -26.04 -13.88
N GLY A 57 13.75 -26.84 -12.85
CA GLY A 57 14.87 -27.78 -12.84
C GLY A 57 16.16 -27.18 -12.30
N GLU A 58 17.25 -27.90 -12.54
CA GLU A 58 18.59 -27.55 -12.08
C GLU A 58 19.06 -26.22 -12.72
N PRO A 59 19.61 -25.28 -11.94
CA PRO A 59 20.10 -24.04 -12.51
C PRO A 59 21.30 -24.29 -13.45
N PRO A 60 21.37 -23.63 -14.62
CA PRO A 60 22.40 -23.87 -15.63
C PRO A 60 23.74 -23.21 -15.26
N LEU A 61 24.30 -23.57 -14.11
CA LEU A 61 25.54 -23.04 -13.54
C LEU A 61 26.53 -24.18 -13.32
N ASN A 62 27.28 -24.50 -14.38
CA ASN A 62 28.21 -25.63 -14.42
C ASN A 62 29.12 -25.70 -13.17
N GLY A 63 29.00 -26.78 -12.40
CA GLY A 63 29.80 -27.05 -11.20
C GLY A 63 29.40 -26.25 -9.96
N GLN A 64 28.30 -25.50 -10.00
CA GLN A 64 27.75 -24.72 -8.89
C GLN A 64 26.23 -24.88 -8.75
N GLU A 65 25.67 -25.94 -9.33
CA GLU A 65 24.23 -26.16 -9.45
C GLU A 65 23.54 -26.23 -8.07
N GLU A 66 24.13 -27.01 -7.16
CA GLU A 66 23.63 -27.20 -5.79
C GLU A 66 23.71 -25.91 -4.97
N LEU A 67 24.85 -25.21 -5.04
CA LEU A 67 25.06 -23.93 -4.35
C LEU A 67 24.05 -22.88 -4.82
N ALA A 68 23.85 -22.78 -6.15
CA ALA A 68 22.91 -21.86 -6.74
C ALA A 68 21.47 -22.15 -6.29
N SER A 69 21.08 -23.42 -6.24
CA SER A 69 19.76 -23.84 -5.77
C SER A 69 19.49 -23.36 -4.34
N HIS A 70 20.46 -23.50 -3.43
CA HIS A 70 20.35 -23.00 -2.06
C HIS A 70 20.24 -21.48 -1.97
N TYR A 71 21.03 -20.75 -2.75
CA TYR A 71 20.96 -19.29 -2.76
C TYR A 71 19.64 -18.79 -3.32
N PHE A 72 19.12 -19.41 -4.38
CA PHE A 72 17.81 -19.08 -4.90
C PHE A 72 16.75 -19.27 -3.82
N ASP A 73 16.70 -20.43 -3.17
CA ASP A 73 15.72 -20.69 -2.11
C ASP A 73 15.77 -19.61 -1.00
N ALA A 74 16.96 -19.29 -0.50
CA ALA A 74 17.14 -18.26 0.52
C ALA A 74 16.68 -16.86 0.07
N ILE A 75 16.99 -16.47 -1.16
CA ILE A 75 16.61 -15.17 -1.72
C ILE A 75 15.09 -15.08 -1.91
N TYR A 76 14.46 -16.13 -2.42
CA TYR A 76 13.01 -16.15 -2.65
C TYR A 76 12.23 -16.15 -1.35
N GLN A 77 12.63 -16.96 -0.36
CA GLN A 77 12.03 -16.95 0.98
C GLN A 77 12.10 -15.55 1.61
N ARG A 78 13.27 -14.90 1.57
CA ARG A 78 13.43 -13.55 2.11
C ARG A 78 12.61 -12.51 1.36
N SER A 79 12.56 -12.62 0.03
CA SER A 79 11.83 -11.68 -0.82
C SER A 79 10.33 -11.76 -0.58
N VAL A 80 9.78 -12.98 -0.48
CA VAL A 80 8.35 -13.18 -0.18
C VAL A 80 8.01 -12.68 1.22
N ALA A 81 8.84 -12.96 2.23
CA ALA A 81 8.61 -12.45 3.59
C ALA A 81 8.61 -10.92 3.66
N LEU A 82 9.47 -10.25 2.89
CA LEU A 82 9.46 -8.79 2.78
C LEU A 82 8.19 -8.32 2.07
N ALA A 83 7.87 -8.90 0.92
CA ALA A 83 6.70 -8.52 0.13
C ALA A 83 5.40 -8.71 0.92
N SER A 84 5.26 -9.80 1.68
CA SER A 84 4.11 -10.05 2.55
C SER A 84 4.03 -9.04 3.69
N ALA A 85 5.15 -8.67 4.30
CA ALA A 85 5.18 -7.63 5.33
C ALA A 85 4.78 -6.26 4.78
N LEU A 86 5.22 -5.91 3.56
CA LEU A 86 4.83 -4.68 2.89
C LEU A 86 3.34 -4.69 2.54
N ALA A 87 2.84 -5.79 1.96
CA ALA A 87 1.42 -5.95 1.66
C ALA A 87 0.57 -5.83 2.94
N ALA A 88 1.00 -6.44 4.05
CA ALA A 88 0.32 -6.34 5.33
C ALA A 88 0.30 -4.90 5.86
N ALA A 89 1.42 -4.18 5.75
CA ALA A 89 1.51 -2.77 6.15
C ALA A 89 0.62 -1.85 5.30
N ALA A 90 0.33 -2.25 4.06
CA ALA A 90 -0.58 -1.54 3.15
C ALA A 90 -2.03 -2.03 3.26
N GLU A 91 -2.36 -2.97 4.15
CA GLU A 91 -3.68 -3.61 4.25
C GLU A 91 -4.12 -4.28 2.93
N LEU A 92 -3.14 -4.74 2.15
CA LEU A 92 -3.32 -5.37 0.83
C LEU A 92 -3.21 -6.90 0.88
N VAL A 93 -3.14 -7.54 2.03
CA VAL A 93 -3.14 -9.01 2.11
C VAL A 93 -4.58 -9.50 1.91
N GLY A 94 -4.77 -10.35 0.90
CA GLY A 94 -6.05 -11.00 0.62
C GLY A 94 -6.22 -12.28 1.42
N ASP A 95 -7.47 -12.60 1.75
CA ASP A 95 -7.84 -13.94 2.20
C ASP A 95 -8.25 -14.77 0.96
N GLU A 96 -8.12 -16.10 1.01
CA GLU A 96 -8.51 -16.98 -0.11
C GLU A 96 -9.99 -16.81 -0.53
N GLU A 97 -10.83 -16.25 0.34
CA GLU A 97 -12.24 -15.94 0.09
C GLU A 97 -12.48 -14.65 -0.70
N ASP A 98 -11.46 -13.81 -0.91
CA ASP A 98 -11.54 -12.57 -1.67
C ASP A 98 -11.32 -12.76 -3.19
N GLU A 99 -11.26 -14.01 -3.69
CA GLU A 99 -11.21 -14.24 -5.14
C GLU A 99 -12.50 -13.73 -5.82
N PRO A 100 -12.41 -12.83 -6.81
CA PRO A 100 -13.56 -12.52 -7.63
C PRO A 100 -13.92 -13.77 -8.43
N VAL A 101 -15.15 -14.26 -8.23
CA VAL A 101 -15.77 -15.32 -9.05
C VAL A 101 -15.52 -14.98 -10.52
N ARG A 102 -14.71 -15.80 -11.19
CA ARG A 102 -14.40 -15.68 -12.62
C ARG A 102 -15.63 -15.94 -13.49
#